data_AF-A0A377GFJ7-F1
#
_entry.id   AF-A0A377GFJ7-F1
#
_cell.length_a   1.000
_cell.length_b   1.000
_cell.length_c   1.000
_cell.angle_alpha   90.00
_cell.angle_beta   90.00
_cell.angle_gamma   90.00
#
_symmetry.space_group_name_H-M   'P 1'
#
loop_
_entity.id
_entity.type
_entity.pdbx_description
1 polymer ?
#
loop_
_entity_poly.entity_id
_entity_poly.type
_entity_poly.pdbx_seq_one_letter_code
_entity_poly.pdbx_strand_id
1 'polypeptide(L)'
;MSPPKDEEDIPLVPPQQTVQTSTQVEALRTAEEEELASKKKSVRIQSEQAEALLAAYKEHCGAKWFKDHPPERDENGRLSLSFKSDEDMASFFEKQAKSGQSFIMIDAETNKVIAYSNGDGKLYQTSKDGPKEYTGGSLTPNKEAMNDLPDFDGFTLPAKGEPQEEMGARLQ
;
A
#
# COMPACT_ATOMS: atom_id res chain seq x y z
N MET A 1 -10.94 60.60 47.34
CA MET A 1 -10.89 59.12 47.28
C MET A 1 -9.83 58.74 46.26
N SER A 2 -8.75 58.10 46.70
CA SER A 2 -7.72 57.45 45.85
C SER A 2 -8.23 56.05 45.39
N PRO A 3 -7.55 55.22 44.55
CA PRO A 3 -6.34 55.33 43.70
C PRO A 3 -6.59 54.63 42.29
N PRO A 4 -5.70 53.81 41.64
CA PRO A 4 -4.36 54.01 41.06
C PRO A 4 -4.17 53.53 39.58
N LYS A 5 -2.96 53.82 39.03
CA LYS A 5 -2.12 52.99 38.13
C LYS A 5 -2.56 52.72 36.68
N ASP A 6 -2.03 53.54 35.79
CA ASP A 6 -1.50 53.07 34.51
C ASP A 6 -0.05 53.57 34.41
N GLU A 7 0.88 52.74 34.89
CA GLU A 7 2.28 52.79 34.54
C GLU A 7 2.53 51.52 33.73
N GLU A 8 2.72 51.66 32.42
CA GLU A 8 3.65 50.86 31.62
C GLU A 8 3.84 51.57 30.28
N ASP A 9 4.71 52.59 30.35
CA ASP A 9 5.66 52.93 29.31
C ASP A 9 6.42 51.66 28.93
N ILE A 10 6.40 51.20 27.67
CA ILE A 10 7.60 51.06 26.81
C ILE A 10 7.17 51.02 25.31
N PRO A 11 7.80 51.81 24.42
CA PRO A 11 7.51 51.86 22.99
C PRO A 11 8.06 50.69 22.15
N LEU A 12 7.37 50.49 21.01
CA LEU A 12 7.66 49.67 19.83
C LEU A 12 9.15 49.43 19.51
N VAL A 13 9.55 48.16 19.49
CA VAL A 13 10.45 47.59 18.46
C VAL A 13 9.95 46.18 18.07
N PRO A 14 9.76 45.87 16.77
CA PRO A 14 9.48 44.51 16.32
C PRO A 14 10.78 43.78 15.95
N PRO A 15 11.14 42.65 16.60
CA PRO A 15 12.07 41.70 16.01
C PRO A 15 11.31 40.53 15.36
N GLN A 16 11.95 40.03 14.32
CA GLN A 16 11.44 39.20 13.23
C GLN A 16 11.21 37.71 13.59
N GLN A 17 10.33 37.09 12.79
CA GLN A 17 10.34 35.69 12.32
C GLN A 17 10.43 34.52 13.32
N THR A 18 9.26 33.88 13.50
CA THR A 18 8.92 32.49 13.13
C THR A 18 9.84 31.31 13.50
N VAL A 19 9.16 30.22 13.91
CA VAL A 19 9.52 28.78 13.91
C VAL A 19 10.30 28.20 15.09
N GLN A 20 9.67 28.01 16.26
CA GLN A 20 10.11 26.94 17.20
C GLN A 20 8.95 26.34 18.01
N THR A 21 7.90 25.79 17.36
CA THR A 21 6.97 24.88 18.06
C THR A 21 6.19 23.95 17.12
N SER A 22 6.76 23.49 16.01
CA SER A 22 6.08 22.54 15.11
C SER A 22 6.54 21.09 15.24
N THR A 23 7.68 20.82 15.91
CA THR A 23 8.32 19.49 15.88
C THR A 23 7.62 18.42 16.73
N GLN A 24 6.80 18.79 17.73
CA GLN A 24 6.14 17.79 18.60
C GLN A 24 4.80 17.28 18.03
N VAL A 25 4.12 18.03 17.16
CA VAL A 25 2.85 17.57 16.55
C VAL A 25 3.06 16.74 15.29
N GLU A 26 4.20 16.87 14.60
CA GLU A 26 4.58 16.02 13.46
C GLU A 26 5.01 14.62 13.89
N ALA A 27 5.65 14.47 15.05
CA ALA A 27 6.06 13.16 15.57
C ALA A 27 4.87 12.29 16.01
N LEU A 28 3.84 12.88 16.64
CA LEU A 28 2.63 12.14 17.02
C LEU A 28 1.72 11.81 15.82
N ARG A 29 1.62 12.70 14.82
CA ARG A 29 0.85 12.42 13.60
C ARG A 29 1.44 11.29 12.77
N THR A 30 2.77 11.21 12.71
CA THR A 30 3.46 10.12 12.00
C THR A 30 3.26 8.78 12.73
N ALA A 31 3.22 8.78 14.06
CA ALA A 31 2.97 7.57 14.85
C ALA A 31 1.50 7.10 14.80
N GLU A 32 0.53 8.01 14.74
CA GLU A 32 -0.89 7.65 14.56
C GLU A 32 -1.20 7.17 13.14
N GLU A 33 -0.56 7.72 12.09
CA GLU A 33 -0.61 7.14 10.75
C GLU A 33 0.03 5.75 10.70
N GLU A 34 1.13 5.52 11.42
CA GLU A 34 1.81 4.22 11.46
C GLU A 34 1.02 3.16 12.24
N GLU A 35 0.29 3.52 13.31
CA GLU A 35 -0.53 2.56 14.06
C GLU A 35 -1.86 2.23 13.35
N LEU A 36 -2.43 3.18 12.59
CA LEU A 36 -3.65 2.96 11.82
C LEU A 36 -3.38 2.19 10.51
N ALA A 37 -2.19 2.40 9.90
CA ALA A 37 -1.66 1.53 8.84
C ALA A 37 -1.30 0.12 9.34
N SER A 38 -1.05 -0.04 10.65
CA SER A 38 -0.69 -1.33 11.27
C SER A 38 -1.87 -2.24 11.62
N LYS A 39 -3.14 -1.80 11.51
CA LYS A 39 -4.27 -2.64 11.95
C LYS A 39 -4.97 -3.43 10.84
N LYS A 40 -4.93 -2.99 9.58
CA LYS A 40 -5.68 -3.60 8.47
C LYS A 40 -5.01 -3.30 7.13
N LYS A 41 -4.24 -4.25 6.56
CA LYS A 41 -3.70 -4.09 5.21
C LYS A 41 -4.80 -4.38 4.19
N SER A 42 -5.23 -3.33 3.50
CA SER A 42 -6.21 -3.42 2.41
C SER A 42 -5.49 -3.25 1.09
N VAL A 43 -5.68 -4.19 0.19
CA VAL A 43 -5.04 -4.19 -1.14
C VAL A 43 -6.10 -4.33 -2.21
N ARG A 44 -5.92 -3.61 -3.32
CA ARG A 44 -6.77 -3.66 -4.49
C ARG A 44 -6.19 -4.62 -5.49
N ILE A 45 -7.00 -5.56 -5.95
CA ILE A 45 -6.59 -6.62 -6.85
C ILE A 45 -7.27 -6.42 -8.19
N GLN A 46 -6.48 -6.32 -9.25
CA GLN A 46 -7.00 -6.40 -10.60
C GLN A 46 -6.75 -7.80 -11.16
N SER A 47 -7.81 -8.50 -11.53
CA SER A 47 -7.72 -9.83 -12.14
C SER A 47 -8.94 -10.06 -13.01
N GLU A 48 -8.75 -10.73 -14.15
CA GLU A 48 -9.85 -11.28 -14.94
C GLU A 48 -10.60 -12.38 -14.19
N GLN A 49 -9.96 -13.00 -13.19
CA GLN A 49 -10.51 -14.09 -12.36
C GLN A 49 -10.90 -13.59 -10.96
N ALA A 50 -11.33 -12.33 -10.84
CA ALA A 50 -11.69 -11.71 -9.57
C ALA A 50 -12.73 -12.51 -8.76
N GLU A 51 -13.69 -13.16 -9.41
CA GLU A 51 -14.69 -14.00 -8.73
C GLU A 51 -14.09 -15.26 -8.11
N ALA A 52 -13.14 -15.90 -8.80
CA ALA A 52 -12.43 -17.06 -8.26
C ALA A 52 -11.53 -16.67 -7.09
N LEU A 53 -10.85 -15.52 -7.18
CA LEU A 53 -10.10 -14.94 -6.07
C LEU A 53 -11.01 -14.65 -4.87
N LEU A 54 -12.19 -14.09 -5.11
CA LEU A 54 -13.17 -13.79 -4.06
C LEU A 54 -13.61 -15.04 -3.31
N ALA A 55 -13.93 -16.09 -4.07
CA ALA A 55 -14.34 -17.38 -3.52
C ALA A 55 -13.22 -17.98 -2.67
N ALA A 56 -12.00 -18.03 -3.21
CA ALA A 56 -10.85 -18.54 -2.49
C ALA A 56 -10.50 -17.70 -1.25
N TYR A 57 -10.67 -16.38 -1.32
CA TYR A 57 -10.43 -15.47 -0.19
C TYR A 57 -11.41 -15.73 0.96
N LYS A 58 -12.70 -15.94 0.63
CA LYS A 58 -13.72 -16.32 1.62
C LYS A 58 -13.38 -17.64 2.31
N GLU A 59 -12.86 -18.62 1.56
CA GLU A 59 -12.40 -19.89 2.11
C GLU A 59 -11.14 -19.73 2.97
N HIS A 60 -10.21 -18.85 2.56
CA HIS A 60 -8.95 -18.61 3.25
C HIS A 60 -9.13 -17.90 4.60
N CYS A 61 -9.79 -16.74 4.61
CA CYS A 61 -9.92 -15.93 5.83
C CYS A 61 -11.06 -16.41 6.74
N GLY A 62 -12.00 -17.17 6.18
CA GLY A 62 -13.18 -17.73 6.83
C GLY A 62 -14.38 -16.78 6.85
N ALA A 63 -15.58 -17.37 6.99
CA ALA A 63 -16.86 -16.63 6.90
C ALA A 63 -17.02 -15.50 7.92
N LYS A 64 -16.37 -15.61 9.10
CA LYS A 64 -16.41 -14.57 10.14
C LYS A 64 -15.63 -13.32 9.71
N TRP A 65 -14.43 -13.50 9.16
CA TRP A 65 -13.61 -12.39 8.66
C TRP A 65 -14.27 -11.72 7.46
N PHE A 66 -14.75 -12.53 6.50
CA PHE A 66 -15.44 -12.04 5.32
C PHE A 66 -16.70 -11.22 5.65
N LYS A 67 -17.39 -11.52 6.75
CA LYS A 67 -18.54 -10.74 7.23
C LYS A 67 -18.15 -9.39 7.85
N ASP A 68 -17.03 -9.36 8.56
CA ASP A 68 -16.51 -8.17 9.23
C ASP A 68 -15.78 -7.24 8.25
N HIS A 69 -15.13 -7.84 7.24
CA HIS A 69 -14.37 -7.20 6.18
C HIS A 69 -14.84 -7.73 4.82
N PRO A 70 -16.02 -7.31 4.36
CA PRO A 70 -16.51 -7.70 3.06
C PRO A 70 -15.59 -7.13 1.98
N PRO A 71 -15.19 -7.95 1.00
CA PRO A 71 -14.40 -7.49 -0.11
C PRO A 71 -15.22 -6.52 -0.98
N GLU A 72 -14.63 -5.39 -1.32
CA GLU A 72 -15.29 -4.33 -2.08
C GLU A 72 -14.88 -4.38 -3.54
N ARG A 73 -15.80 -4.08 -4.45
CA ARG A 73 -15.46 -3.90 -5.86
C ARG A 73 -15.50 -2.43 -6.20
N ASP A 74 -14.36 -1.90 -6.63
CA ASP A 74 -14.21 -0.52 -7.05
C ASP A 74 -14.84 -0.30 -8.44
N GLU A 75 -15.07 0.96 -8.81
CA GLU A 75 -15.64 1.36 -10.12
C GLU A 75 -14.82 0.84 -11.31
N ASN A 76 -13.53 0.58 -11.09
CA ASN A 76 -12.61 0.00 -12.07
C ASN A 76 -12.69 -1.54 -12.15
N GLY A 77 -13.66 -2.17 -11.50
CA GLY A 77 -13.79 -3.62 -11.40
C GLY A 77 -12.73 -4.30 -10.53
N ARG A 78 -11.89 -3.51 -9.84
CA ARG A 78 -10.81 -3.97 -8.93
C ARG A 78 -11.41 -4.46 -7.61
N LEU A 79 -10.82 -5.50 -7.04
CA LEU A 79 -11.28 -6.14 -5.81
C LEU A 79 -10.44 -5.69 -4.61
N SER A 80 -11.02 -4.93 -3.69
CA SER A 80 -10.39 -4.52 -2.44
C SER A 80 -10.53 -5.65 -1.40
N LEU A 81 -9.41 -6.24 -1.00
CA LEU A 81 -9.33 -7.31 -0.01
C LEU A 81 -8.59 -6.82 1.23
N SER A 82 -9.12 -7.09 2.42
CA SER A 82 -8.46 -6.75 3.69
C SER A 82 -7.93 -8.00 4.38
N PHE A 83 -6.66 -8.02 4.75
CA PHE A 83 -6.05 -9.20 5.37
C PHE A 83 -5.75 -8.96 6.86
N LYS A 84 -5.76 -10.06 7.64
CA LYS A 84 -5.43 -10.03 9.08
C LYS A 84 -3.99 -9.59 9.31
N SER A 85 -3.10 -9.99 8.42
CA SER A 85 -1.66 -9.77 8.50
C SER A 85 -1.05 -9.87 7.10
N ASP A 86 0.16 -9.34 6.97
CA ASP A 86 0.92 -9.40 5.72
C ASP A 86 1.24 -10.84 5.29
N GLU A 87 1.55 -11.71 6.25
CA GLU A 87 1.84 -13.12 6.00
C GLU A 87 0.63 -13.91 5.47
N ASP A 88 -0.59 -13.59 5.96
CA ASP A 88 -1.86 -14.17 5.49
C ASP A 88 -2.13 -13.74 4.04
N MET A 89 -1.95 -12.44 3.76
CA MET A 89 -2.00 -11.88 2.42
C MET A 89 -1.01 -12.59 1.50
N ALA A 90 0.24 -12.72 1.91
CA ALA A 90 1.28 -13.34 1.11
C ALA A 90 1.04 -14.81 0.82
N SER A 91 0.67 -15.58 1.84
CA SER A 91 0.28 -16.97 1.67
C SER A 91 -0.93 -17.14 0.75
N PHE A 92 -1.91 -16.23 0.84
CA PHE A 92 -3.08 -16.26 -0.04
C PHE A 92 -2.66 -16.06 -1.50
N PHE A 93 -1.97 -14.96 -1.82
CA PHE A 93 -1.58 -14.65 -3.19
C PHE A 93 -0.54 -15.62 -3.75
N GLU A 94 0.35 -16.16 -2.93
CA GLU A 94 1.26 -17.22 -3.35
C GLU A 94 0.48 -18.47 -3.81
N LYS A 95 -0.58 -18.86 -3.08
CA LYS A 95 -1.46 -19.96 -3.49
C LYS A 95 -2.21 -19.67 -4.78
N GLN A 96 -2.68 -18.44 -4.96
CA GLN A 96 -3.38 -18.04 -6.18
C GLN A 96 -2.44 -18.05 -7.39
N ALA A 97 -1.22 -17.53 -7.22
CA ALA A 97 -0.18 -17.57 -8.22
C ALA A 97 0.15 -19.01 -8.62
N LYS A 98 0.38 -19.89 -7.64
CA LYS A 98 0.61 -21.34 -7.83
C LYS A 98 -0.55 -22.07 -8.50
N SER A 99 -1.77 -21.57 -8.32
CA SER A 99 -2.98 -22.09 -9.00
C SER A 99 -3.08 -21.60 -10.45
N GLY A 100 -2.13 -20.82 -10.94
CA GLY A 100 -2.09 -20.28 -12.29
C GLY A 100 -2.99 -19.07 -12.49
N GLN A 101 -3.39 -18.38 -11.41
CA GLN A 101 -4.20 -17.17 -11.51
C GLN A 101 -3.33 -15.96 -11.84
N SER A 102 -3.79 -15.17 -12.81
CA SER A 102 -3.20 -13.87 -13.14
C SER A 102 -3.89 -12.76 -12.35
N PHE A 103 -3.10 -11.92 -11.67
CA PHE A 103 -3.62 -10.80 -10.90
C PHE A 103 -2.53 -9.76 -10.65
N ILE A 104 -2.95 -8.51 -10.43
CA ILE A 104 -2.10 -7.39 -10.05
C ILE A 104 -2.52 -6.93 -8.67
N MET A 105 -1.57 -6.90 -7.75
CA MET A 105 -1.75 -6.37 -6.40
C MET A 105 -1.34 -4.91 -6.39
N ILE A 106 -2.31 -4.07 -6.04
CA ILE A 106 -2.19 -2.63 -5.99
C ILE A 106 -2.44 -2.23 -4.55
N ASP A 107 -1.58 -1.39 -4.01
CA ASP A 107 -1.81 -0.83 -2.70
C ASP A 107 -2.99 0.16 -2.72
N ALA A 108 -3.89 0.05 -1.74
CA ALA A 108 -5.10 0.85 -1.71
C ALA A 108 -4.84 2.31 -1.33
N GLU A 109 -3.75 2.60 -0.62
CA GLU A 109 -3.38 3.94 -0.15
C GLU A 109 -2.68 4.74 -1.24
N THR A 110 -1.74 4.12 -1.95
CA THR A 110 -0.85 4.77 -2.92
C THR A 110 -1.20 4.51 -4.37
N ASN A 111 -2.09 3.56 -4.67
CA ASN A 111 -2.40 3.08 -6.03
C ASN A 111 -1.19 2.49 -6.78
N LYS A 112 -0.18 2.05 -6.05
CA LYS A 112 1.07 1.51 -6.62
C LYS A 112 1.04 0.00 -6.70
N VAL A 113 1.67 -0.55 -7.74
CA VAL A 113 1.74 -2.00 -7.93
C VAL A 113 2.79 -2.57 -6.99
N ILE A 114 2.36 -3.26 -5.94
CA ILE A 114 3.23 -3.88 -4.95
C ILE A 114 3.70 -5.27 -5.38
N ALA A 115 2.83 -5.99 -6.11
CA ALA A 115 3.12 -7.33 -6.59
C ALA A 115 2.16 -7.72 -7.72
N TYR A 116 2.45 -8.79 -8.44
CA TYR A 116 1.55 -9.36 -9.43
C TYR A 116 1.93 -10.81 -9.74
N SER A 117 0.99 -11.53 -10.34
CA SER A 117 1.22 -12.84 -10.96
C SER A 117 0.68 -12.82 -12.38
N ASN A 118 1.44 -13.35 -13.32
CA ASN A 118 1.03 -13.55 -14.71
C ASN A 118 0.41 -14.94 -14.95
N GLY A 119 0.09 -15.69 -13.89
CA GLY A 119 -0.45 -17.04 -14.00
C GLY A 119 0.57 -18.11 -14.44
N ASP A 120 1.87 -17.81 -14.30
CA ASP A 120 2.98 -18.76 -14.52
C ASP A 120 3.17 -19.74 -13.34
N GLY A 121 2.45 -19.55 -12.23
CA GLY A 121 2.73 -20.29 -10.99
C GLY A 121 3.55 -19.48 -9.97
N LYS A 122 4.00 -18.29 -10.37
CA LYS A 122 4.94 -17.45 -9.62
C LYS A 122 4.31 -16.12 -9.24
N LEU A 123 4.73 -15.62 -8.09
CA LEU A 123 4.35 -14.30 -7.59
C LEU A 123 5.57 -13.40 -7.71
N TYR A 124 5.40 -12.22 -8.27
CA TYR A 124 6.46 -11.23 -8.44
C TYR A 124 6.13 -10.01 -7.61
N GLN A 125 7.07 -9.60 -6.77
CA GLN A 125 7.00 -8.35 -6.03
C GLN A 125 7.63 -7.25 -6.88
N THR A 126 6.90 -6.15 -7.08
CA THR A 126 7.45 -5.00 -7.79
C THR A 126 8.39 -4.25 -6.88
N SER A 127 9.50 -3.75 -7.42
CA SER A 127 10.51 -2.99 -6.68
C SER A 127 11.19 -2.03 -7.64
N LYS A 128 11.99 -1.11 -7.08
CA LYS A 128 12.86 -0.17 -7.82
C LYS A 128 13.68 -0.83 -8.93
N ASP A 129 14.26 -1.99 -8.61
CA ASP A 129 15.14 -2.75 -9.50
C ASP A 129 14.37 -3.54 -10.58
N GLY A 130 13.04 -3.40 -10.59
CA GLY A 130 12.13 -4.20 -11.39
C GLY A 130 11.41 -5.27 -10.57
N PRO A 131 10.59 -6.08 -11.24
CA PRO A 131 9.85 -7.15 -10.60
C PRO A 131 10.77 -8.31 -10.18
N LYS A 132 10.72 -8.66 -8.91
CA LYS A 132 11.49 -9.75 -8.31
C LYS A 132 10.58 -10.89 -7.91
N GLU A 133 10.97 -12.13 -8.19
CA GLU A 133 10.22 -13.29 -7.71
C GLU A 133 10.12 -13.25 -6.18
N TYR A 134 8.90 -13.37 -5.67
CA TYR A 134 8.63 -13.42 -4.24
C TYR A 134 9.06 -14.78 -3.70
N THR A 135 10.09 -14.77 -2.84
CA THR A 135 10.68 -15.99 -2.25
C THR A 135 10.25 -16.23 -0.80
N GLY A 136 9.17 -15.59 -0.35
CA GLY A 136 8.72 -15.60 1.04
C GLY A 136 9.10 -14.33 1.82
N GLY A 137 8.32 -13.99 2.84
CA GLY A 137 8.46 -12.77 3.65
C GLY A 137 7.29 -11.81 3.46
N SER A 138 7.56 -10.50 3.47
CA SER A 138 6.50 -9.51 3.29
C SER A 138 6.23 -9.14 1.84
N LEU A 139 4.95 -9.14 1.44
CA LEU A 139 4.55 -8.74 0.08
C LEU A 139 4.41 -7.24 -0.08
N THR A 140 4.08 -6.51 0.99
CA THR A 140 4.15 -5.05 0.94
C THR A 140 5.59 -4.60 1.16
N PRO A 141 6.15 -3.77 0.27
CA PRO A 141 7.41 -3.10 0.55
C PRO A 141 7.23 -2.06 1.68
N ASN A 142 8.35 -1.62 2.25
CA ASN A 142 8.36 -0.52 3.23
C ASN A 142 8.00 0.82 2.57
N LYS A 143 7.58 1.82 3.36
CA LYS A 143 7.14 3.14 2.87
C LYS A 143 8.14 3.81 1.92
N GLU A 144 9.45 3.63 2.14
CA GLU A 144 10.50 4.12 1.24
C GLU A 144 10.48 3.43 -0.12
N ALA A 145 10.45 2.10 -0.13
CA ALA A 145 10.38 1.30 -1.35
C ALA A 145 9.02 1.49 -2.06
N MET A 146 7.95 1.76 -1.31
CA MET A 146 6.62 2.09 -1.81
C MET A 146 6.65 3.29 -2.74
N ASN A 147 7.40 4.34 -2.40
CA ASN A 147 7.49 5.56 -3.22
C ASN A 147 8.17 5.32 -4.57
N ASP A 148 9.03 4.31 -4.66
CA ASP A 148 9.77 3.93 -5.86
C ASP A 148 9.00 2.93 -6.73
N LEU A 149 7.81 2.47 -6.29
CA LEU A 149 6.99 1.55 -7.07
C LEU A 149 6.31 2.25 -8.24
N PRO A 150 6.13 1.53 -9.36
CA PRO A 150 5.34 2.02 -10.47
C PRO A 150 3.87 2.15 -10.08
N ASP A 151 3.25 3.23 -10.54
CA ASP A 151 1.81 3.41 -10.46
C ASP A 151 1.10 2.40 -11.35
N PHE A 152 -0.08 1.97 -10.91
CA PHE A 152 -0.86 0.98 -11.63
C PHE A 152 -1.27 1.44 -13.04
N ASP A 153 -1.50 2.75 -13.25
CA ASP A 153 -2.02 3.31 -14.50
C ASP A 153 -1.15 3.01 -15.74
N GLY A 154 0.16 2.82 -15.54
CA GLY A 154 1.11 2.45 -16.60
C GLY A 154 1.57 0.99 -16.56
N PHE A 155 1.09 0.19 -15.60
CA PHE A 155 1.57 -1.16 -15.39
C PHE A 155 0.77 -2.17 -16.21
N THR A 156 1.46 -2.92 -17.07
CA THR A 156 0.86 -4.00 -17.85
C THR A 156 1.43 -5.33 -17.41
N LEU A 157 0.56 -6.31 -17.15
CA LEU A 157 0.98 -7.68 -16.86
C LEU A 157 1.74 -8.26 -18.06
N PRO A 158 2.94 -8.84 -17.85
CA PRO A 158 3.64 -9.56 -18.92
C PRO A 158 2.87 -10.83 -19.30
N ALA A 159 3.04 -11.32 -20.53
CA ALA A 159 2.36 -12.53 -20.94
C ALA A 159 2.85 -13.75 -20.13
N LYS A 160 1.99 -14.75 -20.02
CA LYS A 160 2.29 -16.01 -19.33
C LYS A 160 3.48 -16.70 -20.01
N GLY A 161 4.59 -16.85 -19.29
CA GLY A 161 5.80 -17.51 -19.77
C GLY A 161 6.85 -16.61 -20.44
N GLU A 162 6.67 -15.28 -20.44
CA GLU A 162 7.76 -14.37 -20.82
C GLU A 162 8.80 -14.29 -19.67
N PRO A 163 10.10 -14.52 -19.94
CA PRO A 163 11.13 -14.30 -18.95
C PRO A 163 11.17 -12.82 -18.59
N GLN A 164 11.01 -12.53 -17.31
CA GLN A 164 11.08 -11.18 -16.72
C GLN A 164 12.44 -10.48 -16.92
N GLU A 165 13.40 -11.19 -17.52
CA GLU A 165 14.78 -10.77 -17.78
C GLU A 165 14.92 -9.87 -19.04
N GLU A 166 13.85 -9.60 -19.80
CA GLU A 166 13.92 -8.82 -21.06
C GLU A 166 13.29 -7.40 -21.01
N MET A 167 13.01 -6.81 -19.83
CA MET A 167 12.62 -5.38 -19.80
C MET A 167 13.82 -4.41 -19.81
N GLY A 168 15.06 -4.92 -19.79
CA GLY A 168 16.29 -4.13 -19.80
C GLY A 168 16.98 -3.97 -21.17
N ALA A 169 16.51 -4.62 -22.24
CA ALA A 169 17.31 -4.73 -23.47
C ALA A 169 16.49 -4.57 -24.75
N ARG A 170 15.92 -3.39 -24.99
CA ARG A 170 15.52 -3.00 -26.35
C ARG A 170 15.74 -1.52 -26.64
N LEU A 171 17.00 -1.13 -26.62
CA LEU A 171 17.48 0.02 -27.40
C LEU A 171 18.58 -0.49 -28.35
N GLN A 172 18.19 -0.80 -29.59
CA GLN A 172 19.08 -0.79 -30.76
C GLN A 172 18.39 -0.03 -31.87
#